data_AF-A0A317MNH5-F1
#
_entry.id   AF-A0A317MNH5-F1
#
_cell.length_a   1.000
_cell.length_b   1.000
_cell.length_c   1.000
_cell.angle_alpha   90.00
_cell.angle_beta   90.00
_cell.angle_gamma   90.00
#
_symmetry.space_group_name_H-M   'P 1'
#
loop_
_entity.id
_entity.type
_entity.pdbx_description
1 polymer ?
#
loop_
_entity_poly.entity_id
_entity_poly.type
_entity_poly.pdbx_seq_one_letter_code
_entity_poly.pdbx_strand_id
1 'polypeptide(L)'
;MLIEQATIPTILDKRFRYLFERMPFGHEAIALARWGTSQGTIRYLGEWHTHPEDTPHPSGLDRSEWNRLSVKRLDQRPMLAVIVGKKTLYIELVPCSGHGSVFFPVE
;
A
#
# COMPACT_ATOMS: atom_id res chain seq x y z
N MET A 1 2.89 3.24 14.38
CA MET A 1 3.20 2.42 13.19
C MET A 1 4.52 2.92 12.64
N LEU A 2 5.47 2.03 12.31
CA LEU A 2 6.76 2.39 11.71
C LEU A 2 6.85 1.69 10.34
N ILE A 3 7.23 2.43 9.30
CA ILE A 3 7.47 1.89 7.97
C ILE A 3 8.99 1.66 7.83
N GLU A 4 9.42 0.41 7.83
CA GLU A 4 10.85 0.09 7.62
C GLU A 4 11.24 -0.02 6.15
N GLN A 5 10.32 -0.51 5.31
CA GLN A 5 10.60 -0.75 3.90
C GLN A 5 9.37 -0.49 3.04
N ALA A 6 9.60 0.10 1.86
CA ALA A 6 8.67 0.10 0.74
C ALA A 6 9.28 -0.74 -0.39
N THR A 7 8.53 -1.71 -0.93
CA THR A 7 9.02 -2.54 -2.04
C THR A 7 8.93 -1.75 -3.35
N ILE A 8 9.91 -1.97 -4.23
CA ILE A 8 9.83 -1.53 -5.63
C ILE A 8 9.08 -2.57 -6.47
N PRO A 9 8.66 -2.24 -7.71
CA PRO A 9 8.19 -3.24 -8.65
C PRO A 9 9.18 -4.40 -8.78
N THR A 10 8.65 -5.61 -8.73
CA THR A 10 9.41 -6.84 -8.96
C THR A 10 9.52 -7.12 -10.46
N ILE A 11 10.43 -8.02 -10.83
CA ILE A 11 10.57 -8.48 -12.23
C ILE A 11 9.32 -9.21 -12.73
N LEU A 12 8.45 -9.66 -11.83
CA LEU A 12 7.22 -10.37 -12.17
C LEU A 12 6.07 -9.41 -12.47
N ASP A 13 6.14 -8.15 -12.03
CA ASP A 13 5.08 -7.18 -12.27
C ASP A 13 4.97 -6.81 -13.75
N LYS A 14 3.74 -6.66 -14.26
CA LYS A 14 3.54 -6.20 -15.64
C LYS A 14 3.50 -4.69 -15.66
N ARG A 15 4.37 -4.11 -16.48
CA ARG A 15 4.62 -2.67 -16.53
C ARG A 15 4.45 -2.19 -17.96
N PHE A 16 3.40 -1.44 -18.20
CA PHE A 16 3.13 -0.76 -19.46
C PHE A 16 3.12 0.74 -19.24
N ARG A 17 3.15 1.52 -20.33
CA ARG A 17 3.19 2.99 -20.26
C ARG A 17 2.03 3.59 -19.45
N TYR A 18 0.86 2.97 -19.49
CA TYR A 18 -0.36 3.46 -18.85
C TYR A 18 -1.03 2.43 -17.94
N LEU A 19 -0.36 1.31 -17.65
CA LEU A 19 -0.89 0.23 -16.82
C LEU A 19 0.21 -0.40 -15.99
N PHE A 20 -0.09 -0.61 -14.72
CA PHE A 20 0.73 -1.38 -13.80
C PHE A 20 -0.14 -2.49 -13.21
N GLU A 21 0.29 -3.75 -13.34
CA GLU A 21 -0.36 -4.90 -12.72
C GLU A 21 0.62 -5.53 -11.73
N ARG A 22 0.30 -5.47 -10.43
CA ARG A 22 1.12 -6.08 -9.38
C ARG A 22 0.89 -7.58 -9.35
N MET A 23 1.94 -8.36 -9.61
CA MET A 23 1.88 -9.82 -9.53
C MET A 23 2.15 -10.28 -8.10
N PRO A 24 1.29 -11.13 -7.50
CA PRO A 24 1.34 -11.42 -6.06
C PRO A 24 2.61 -12.14 -5.62
N PHE A 25 3.09 -13.11 -6.41
CA PHE A 25 4.15 -14.03 -6.01
C PHE A 25 5.46 -13.34 -5.62
N GLY A 26 5.89 -12.31 -6.35
CA GLY A 26 7.14 -11.60 -6.06
C GLY A 26 7.09 -10.83 -4.75
N HIS A 27 5.97 -10.14 -4.50
CA HIS A 27 5.78 -9.34 -3.29
C HIS A 27 5.50 -10.21 -2.07
N GLU A 28 4.76 -11.30 -2.22
CA GLU A 28 4.50 -12.27 -1.16
C GLU A 28 5.79 -12.93 -0.67
N ALA A 29 6.68 -13.34 -1.58
CA ALA A 29 7.97 -13.89 -1.23
C ALA A 29 8.82 -12.91 -0.40
N ILE A 30 8.83 -11.62 -0.79
CA ILE A 30 9.53 -10.57 -0.03
C ILE A 30 8.91 -10.40 1.36
N ALA A 31 7.58 -10.34 1.46
CA ALA A 31 6.88 -10.17 2.74
C ALA A 31 7.14 -11.35 3.69
N LEU A 32 7.06 -12.59 3.18
CA LEU A 32 7.33 -13.81 3.96
C LEU A 32 8.79 -13.88 4.41
N ALA A 33 9.74 -13.54 3.54
CA ALA A 33 11.15 -13.49 3.90
C ALA A 33 11.41 -12.48 5.04
N ARG A 34 10.85 -11.27 4.93
CA ARG A 34 10.97 -10.23 5.97
C ARG A 34 10.31 -10.64 7.28
N TRP A 35 9.14 -11.25 7.22
CA TRP A 35 8.47 -11.81 8.39
C TRP A 35 9.36 -12.85 9.09
N GLY A 36 9.92 -13.80 8.34
CA GLY A 36 10.79 -14.85 8.87
C GLY A 36 12.09 -14.31 9.48
N THR A 37 12.83 -13.48 8.73
CA THR A 37 14.12 -12.92 9.18
C THR A 37 13.97 -12.03 10.42
N SER A 38 12.86 -11.31 10.53
CA SER A 38 12.57 -10.44 11.67
C SER A 38 11.93 -11.15 12.86
N GLN A 39 11.83 -12.48 12.83
CA GLN A 39 11.15 -13.29 13.85
C GLN A 39 9.71 -12.81 14.13
N GLY A 40 9.00 -12.37 13.09
CA GLY A 40 7.60 -11.93 13.15
C GLY A 40 7.38 -10.49 13.61
N THR A 41 8.43 -9.66 13.64
CA THR A 41 8.30 -8.25 14.04
C THR A 41 7.98 -7.32 12.85
N ILE A 42 8.51 -7.60 11.66
CA ILE A 42 8.20 -6.87 10.42
C ILE A 42 7.04 -7.56 9.70
N ARG A 43 6.00 -6.79 9.37
CA ARG A 43 4.78 -7.28 8.70
C ARG A 43 4.35 -6.40 7.54
N TYR A 44 3.46 -6.94 6.72
CA TYR A 44 2.80 -6.19 5.65
C TYR A 44 1.82 -5.14 6.21
N LEU A 45 2.10 -3.86 5.91
CA LEU A 45 1.28 -2.73 6.34
C LEU A 45 0.21 -2.34 5.32
N GLY A 46 0.50 -2.47 4.03
CA GLY A 46 -0.43 -2.10 2.96
C GLY A 46 0.29 -1.78 1.65
N GLU A 47 -0.28 -0.87 0.86
CA GLU A 47 0.14 -0.63 -0.52
C GLU A 47 0.55 0.82 -0.74
N TRP A 48 1.44 1.00 -1.71
CA TRP A 48 1.81 2.31 -2.21
C TRP A 48 1.93 2.30 -3.73
N HIS A 49 1.68 3.44 -4.36
CA HIS A 49 1.93 3.66 -5.79
C HIS A 49 2.11 5.16 -6.08
N THR A 50 2.39 5.51 -7.34
CA THR A 50 2.61 6.90 -7.77
C THR A 50 1.49 7.39 -8.66
N HIS A 51 1.04 8.63 -8.48
CA HIS A 51 0.21 9.35 -9.45
C HIS A 51 1.01 10.50 -10.08
N PRO A 52 0.84 10.79 -11.38
CA PRO A 52 1.48 11.95 -12.03
C PRO A 52 0.78 13.28 -11.69
N GLU A 53 0.17 13.38 -10.51
CA GLU A 53 -0.52 14.55 -9.96
C GLU A 53 0.38 15.30 -8.98
N ASP A 54 0.26 16.63 -8.89
CA ASP A 54 0.98 17.41 -7.87
C ASP A 54 0.50 17.06 -6.46
N THR A 55 -0.82 17.05 -6.28
CA THR A 55 -1.52 16.60 -5.07
C THR A 55 -2.38 15.39 -5.45
N PRO A 56 -1.95 14.17 -5.12
CA PRO A 56 -2.57 12.97 -5.63
C PRO A 56 -3.90 12.67 -4.94
N HIS A 57 -4.86 12.14 -5.69
CA HIS A 57 -6.13 11.65 -5.15
C HIS A 57 -6.37 10.18 -5.53
N PRO A 58 -6.91 9.36 -4.62
CA PRO A 58 -7.26 7.99 -4.95
C PRO A 58 -8.39 7.93 -5.97
N SER A 59 -8.21 7.10 -7.00
CA SER A 59 -9.24 6.77 -7.97
C SER A 59 -10.30 5.85 -7.36
N GLY A 60 -11.41 5.63 -8.09
CA GLY A 60 -12.42 4.65 -7.70
C GLY A 60 -11.87 3.22 -7.64
N LEU A 61 -10.90 2.88 -8.49
CA LEU A 61 -10.25 1.57 -8.50
C LEU A 61 -9.39 1.38 -7.23
N ASP A 62 -8.62 2.41 -6.86
CA ASP A 62 -7.80 2.39 -5.65
C ASP A 62 -8.66 2.12 -4.41
N ARG A 63 -9.76 2.87 -4.27
CA ARG A 63 -10.70 2.70 -3.14
C ARG A 63 -11.30 1.30 -3.09
N SER A 64 -11.72 0.77 -4.24
CA SER A 64 -12.29 -0.58 -4.32
C SER A 64 -11.28 -1.64 -3.87
N GLU A 65 -10.04 -1.54 -4.35
CA GLU A 65 -8.99 -2.50 -4.02
C GLU A 65 -8.57 -2.40 -2.54
N TRP A 66 -8.40 -1.20 -2.01
CA TRP A 66 -8.04 -1.01 -0.59
C TRP A 66 -9.14 -1.49 0.36
N ASN A 67 -10.42 -1.26 0.04
CA ASN A 67 -11.54 -1.82 0.79
C ASN A 67 -11.53 -3.34 0.74
N ARG A 68 -11.30 -3.94 -0.44
CA ARG A 68 -11.20 -5.40 -0.60
C ARG A 68 -10.03 -5.98 0.21
N LEU A 69 -8.89 -5.31 0.23
CA LEU A 69 -7.68 -5.78 0.92
C LEU A 69 -7.77 -5.61 2.43
N SER A 70 -8.32 -4.49 2.92
CA SER A 70 -8.51 -4.24 4.36
C SER A 70 -9.40 -5.31 5.01
N VAL A 71 -10.48 -5.74 4.32
CA VAL A 71 -11.37 -6.83 4.79
C VAL A 71 -10.65 -8.19 4.85
N LYS A 72 -9.68 -8.44 3.97
CA LYS A 72 -8.93 -9.70 3.95
C LYS A 72 -7.86 -9.80 5.05
N ARG A 73 -7.62 -8.73 5.80
CA ARG A 73 -6.62 -8.72 6.88
C ARG A 73 -7.12 -9.49 8.09
N LEU A 74 -6.44 -10.59 8.43
CA LEU A 74 -6.76 -11.41 9.61
C LEU A 74 -6.54 -10.68 10.93
N ASP A 75 -5.65 -9.69 10.95
CA ASP A 75 -5.33 -8.93 12.16
C ASP A 75 -6.32 -7.78 12.45
N GLN A 76 -7.31 -7.57 11.57
CA GLN A 76 -8.32 -6.50 11.66
C GLN A 76 -7.74 -5.09 11.79
N ARG A 77 -6.43 -4.92 11.55
CA ARG A 77 -5.79 -3.60 11.57
C ARG A 77 -6.09 -2.88 10.25
N PRO A 78 -6.18 -1.55 10.26
CA PRO A 78 -6.35 -0.80 9.03
C PRO A 78 -5.16 -1.03 8.09
N MET A 79 -5.44 -1.14 6.80
CA MET A 79 -4.44 -1.16 5.73
C MET A 79 -3.91 0.26 5.52
N LEU A 80 -2.59 0.41 5.42
CA LEU A 80 -1.97 1.64 4.99
C LEU A 80 -2.05 1.78 3.46
N ALA A 81 -2.65 2.86 2.98
CA ALA A 81 -2.66 3.23 1.57
C ALA A 81 -1.86 4.52 1.37
N VAL A 82 -0.91 4.51 0.43
CA VAL A 82 -0.08 5.68 0.12
C VAL A 82 -0.08 5.95 -1.39
N ILE A 83 -0.36 7.19 -1.78
CA ILE A 83 -0.15 7.66 -3.15
C ILE A 83 0.92 8.73 -3.12
N VAL A 84 2.00 8.50 -3.86
CA VAL A 84 3.09 9.46 -4.05
C VAL A 84 2.78 10.33 -5.26
N GLY A 85 2.52 11.61 -5.03
CA GLY A 85 2.41 12.61 -6.09
C GLY A 85 3.74 13.29 -6.36
N LYS A 86 3.74 14.30 -7.22
CA LYS A 86 4.93 15.08 -7.57
C LYS A 86 5.36 16.04 -6.45
N LYS A 87 4.40 16.53 -5.65
CA LYS A 87 4.67 17.51 -4.58
C LYS A 87 4.25 17.00 -3.20
N THR A 88 3.20 16.21 -3.11
CA THR A 88 2.68 15.73 -1.82
C THR A 88 2.37 14.23 -1.82
N LEU A 89 2.08 13.71 -0.64
CA LEU A 89 1.60 12.34 -0.43
C LEU A 89 0.11 12.37 -0.07
N TYR A 90 -0.64 11.42 -0.59
CA TYR A 90 -1.92 11.00 -0.01
C TYR A 90 -1.65 9.80 0.91
N ILE A 91 -2.11 9.86 2.15
CA ILE A 91 -1.92 8.79 3.12
C ILE A 91 -3.25 8.52 3.82
N GLU A 92 -3.70 7.27 3.79
CA GLU A 92 -4.94 6.85 4.43
C GLU A 92 -4.73 5.53 5.18
N LEU A 93 -5.32 5.43 6.38
CA LEU A 93 -5.56 4.16 7.05
C LEU A 93 -6.97 3.68 6.73
N VAL A 94 -7.07 2.61 5.96
CA VAL A 94 -8.32 2.01 5.48
C VAL A 94 -8.74 0.86 6.40
N PRO A 95 -9.76 1.01 7.25
CA PRO A 95 -10.26 -0.05 8.12
C PRO A 95 -11.03 -1.10 7.32
N CYS A 96 -11.25 -2.28 7.90
CA CYS A 96 -12.09 -3.32 7.29
C CYS A 96 -13.58 -2.92 7.22
N SER A 97 -14.01 -1.93 8.00
CA SER A 97 -15.35 -1.35 7.95
C SER A 97 -15.33 0.10 8.44
N GLY A 98 -16.27 0.91 7.97
CA GLY A 98 -16.39 2.33 8.36
C GLY A 98 -15.51 3.27 7.54
N HIS A 99 -15.21 4.44 8.11
CA HIS A 99 -14.46 5.51 7.43
C HIS A 99 -12.96 5.43 7.75
N GLY A 100 -12.14 5.61 6.72
CA GLY A 100 -10.69 5.71 6.87
C GLY A 100 -10.22 6.99 7.53
N SER A 101 -8.99 6.97 8.05
CA SER A 101 -8.31 8.16 8.58
C SER A 101 -7.29 8.66 7.55
N VAL A 102 -7.48 9.87 7.03
CA VAL A 102 -6.53 10.52 6.12
C VAL A 102 -5.55 11.36 6.94
N PHE A 103 -4.27 11.26 6.59
CA PHE A 103 -3.20 11.98 7.28
C PHE A 103 -2.75 13.19 6.47
N PHE A 104 -2.41 14.24 7.20
CA PHE A 104 -1.83 15.47 6.65
C PHE A 104 -0.43 15.66 7.24
N PRO A 105 0.49 16.29 6.51
CA PRO A 105 1.81 16.63 7.04
C PRO A 105 1.66 17.46 8.32
N VAL A 106 2.49 17.17 9.32
CA VAL A 106 2.65 18.04 10.50
C VAL A 106 3.73 19.06 10.14
N GLU A 107 3.40 20.34 10.22
CA GLU A 107 4.35 21.46 10.04
C GLU A 107 5.45 21.46 11.11
#